data_AF-A0A0Q9Y5L3-F1
#
_entry.id   AF-A0A0Q9Y5L3-F1
#
_cell.length_a   1.000
_cell.length_b   1.000
_cell.length_c   1.000
_cell.angle_alpha   90.00
_cell.angle_beta   90.00
_cell.angle_gamma   90.00
#
_symmetry.space_group_name_H-M   'P 1'
#
loop_
_entity.id
_entity.type
_entity.pdbx_description
1 polymer ?
#
loop_
_entity_poly.entity_id
_entity_poly.type
_entity_poly.pdbx_seq_one_letter_code
_entity_poly.pdbx_strand_id
1 'polypeptide(L)'
;MKINRSVFFTIVLILMLVIIFLLYLLISRPIGSVKLYEDLNTATEYKDIEKLIDDEYIDHFSETDFKLLRDIMDKDSPNGINEYSIFEYNDKWILIKKSPGTENNILNIKVLDEDEIKSLSQFLN
;
A
#
# COMPACT_ATOMS: atom_id res chain seq x y z
N MET A 1 -40.49 3.34 -32.29
CA MET A 1 -39.72 4.60 -32.13
C MET A 1 -38.36 4.41 -32.82
N LYS A 2 -38.09 5.08 -33.94
CA LYS A 2 -36.78 4.97 -34.63
C LYS A 2 -35.80 5.88 -33.89
N ILE A 3 -34.80 5.30 -33.23
CA ILE A 3 -33.71 6.08 -32.62
C ILE A 3 -32.92 6.70 -33.78
N ASN A 4 -32.76 8.01 -33.75
CA ASN A 4 -31.97 8.72 -34.75
C ASN A 4 -30.53 8.20 -34.70
N ARG A 5 -29.97 7.81 -35.86
CA ARG A 5 -28.60 7.27 -35.95
C ARG A 5 -27.59 8.15 -35.21
N SER A 6 -27.71 9.47 -35.33
CA SER A 6 -26.85 10.43 -34.60
C SER A 6 -26.97 10.30 -33.08
N VAL A 7 -28.19 10.17 -32.54
CA VAL A 7 -28.42 10.04 -31.09
C VAL A 7 -27.83 8.73 -30.58
N PHE A 8 -27.96 7.65 -31.35
CA PHE A 8 -27.33 6.38 -31.01
C PHE A 8 -25.80 6.49 -30.92
N PHE A 9 -25.15 7.14 -31.90
CA PHE A 9 -23.70 7.36 -31.86
C PHE A 9 -23.26 8.21 -30.66
N THR A 10 -24.01 9.25 -30.31
CA THR A 10 -23.70 10.09 -29.15
C THR A 10 -23.77 9.29 -27.84
N ILE A 11 -24.79 8.43 -27.67
CA ILE A 11 -24.92 7.58 -26.48
C ILE A 11 -23.75 6.60 -26.37
N VAL A 12 -23.38 5.94 -27.47
CA VAL A 12 -22.25 4.99 -27.50
C VAL A 12 -20.94 5.69 -27.14
N LEU A 13 -20.71 6.91 -27.67
CA LEU A 13 -19.51 7.69 -27.36
C LEU A 13 -19.42 8.04 -25.87
N ILE A 14 -20.52 8.51 -25.27
CA ILE A 14 -20.56 8.82 -23.84
C ILE A 14 -20.29 7.56 -23.00
N LEU A 15 -20.91 6.44 -23.35
CA LEU A 15 -20.69 5.17 -22.65
C LEU A 15 -19.21 4.74 -22.71
N MET A 16 -18.58 4.88 -23.88
CA MET A 16 -17.17 4.56 -24.07
C MET A 16 -16.27 5.44 -23.20
N LEU A 17 -16.55 6.75 -23.12
CA LEU A 17 -15.79 7.67 -22.27
C LEU A 17 -15.93 7.33 -20.79
N VAL A 18 -17.14 6.98 -20.33
CA VAL A 18 -17.36 6.53 -18.94
C VAL A 18 -16.58 5.27 -18.63
N ILE A 19 -16.57 4.28 -19.54
CA ILE A 19 -15.80 3.04 -19.36
C ILE A 19 -14.30 3.34 -19.30
N ILE A 20 -13.77 4.16 -20.20
CA ILE A 20 -12.36 4.55 -20.19
C ILE A 20 -11.99 5.24 -18.88
N PHE A 21 -12.84 6.15 -18.39
CA PHE A 21 -12.63 6.84 -17.12
C PHE A 21 -12.61 5.86 -15.92
N LEU A 22 -13.55 4.92 -15.87
CA LEU A 22 -13.58 3.90 -14.81
C LEU A 22 -12.34 2.99 -14.84
N LEU A 23 -11.88 2.60 -16.04
CA LEU A 23 -10.66 1.83 -16.22
C LEU A 23 -9.42 2.61 -15.77
N TYR A 24 -9.35 3.90 -16.09
CA TYR A 24 -8.28 4.78 -15.64
C TYR A 24 -8.21 4.85 -14.11
N LEU A 25 -9.36 4.99 -13.44
CA LEU A 25 -9.42 5.01 -11.98
C LEU A 25 -9.02 3.67 -11.35
N LEU A 26 -9.30 2.54 -11.99
CA LEU A 26 -8.90 1.22 -11.50
C LEU A 26 -7.38 1.01 -11.61
N ILE A 27 -6.76 1.44 -12.71
CA ILE A 27 -5.32 1.27 -12.95
C ILE A 27 -4.49 2.27 -12.14
N SER A 28 -5.02 3.46 -11.85
CA SER A 28 -4.30 4.53 -11.16
C SER A 28 -4.38 4.44 -9.63
N ARG A 29 -4.94 3.37 -9.06
CA ARG A 29 -5.02 3.23 -7.60
C ARG A 29 -3.61 3.05 -7.02
N PRO A 30 -3.27 3.75 -5.93
CA PRO A 30 -2.03 3.48 -5.22
C PRO A 30 -2.01 2.01 -4.75
N ILE A 31 -0.82 1.42 -4.76
CA ILE A 31 -0.54 0.07 -4.25
C ILE A 31 0.61 0.17 -3.24
N GLY A 32 0.86 -0.92 -2.51
CA GLY A 32 1.97 -0.99 -1.56
C GLY A 32 1.81 -0.03 -0.38
N SER A 33 2.91 0.62 0.02
CA SER A 33 2.95 1.41 1.26
C SER A 33 2.06 2.65 1.24
N VAL A 34 1.78 3.23 0.07
CA VAL A 34 0.89 4.40 -0.06
C VAL A 34 -0.55 4.01 0.25
N LYS A 35 -0.98 2.88 -0.30
CA LYS A 35 -2.32 2.36 -0.04
C LYS A 35 -2.48 1.93 1.42
N LEU A 36 -1.47 1.24 1.96
CA LEU A 36 -1.48 0.87 3.37
C LEU A 36 -1.63 2.10 4.26
N TYR A 37 -0.90 3.19 3.99
CA TYR A 37 -1.07 4.43 4.73
C TYR A 37 -2.49 5.02 4.62
N GLU A 38 -3.09 5.01 3.43
CA GLU A 38 -4.47 5.47 3.22
C GLU A 38 -5.49 4.63 3.99
N ASP A 39 -5.33 3.29 3.93
CA ASP A 39 -6.18 2.34 4.65
C ASP A 39 -6.05 2.52 6.18
N LEU A 40 -4.81 2.67 6.70
CA LEU A 40 -4.55 2.95 8.12
C LEU A 40 -5.10 4.32 8.56
N ASN A 41 -5.00 5.34 7.72
CA ASN A 41 -5.49 6.67 8.04
C ASN A 41 -7.02 6.71 8.09
N THR A 42 -7.69 5.92 7.25
CA THR A 42 -9.15 5.82 7.17
C THR A 42 -9.73 4.89 8.24
N ALA A 43 -8.95 3.95 8.75
CA ALA A 43 -9.38 3.05 9.81
C ALA A 43 -9.66 3.81 11.13
N THR A 44 -10.91 3.75 11.58
CA THR A 44 -11.35 4.41 12.81
C THR A 44 -11.40 3.47 14.02
N GLU A 45 -11.51 2.16 13.78
CA GLU A 45 -11.62 1.14 14.81
C GLU A 45 -10.56 0.06 14.62
N TYR A 46 -10.18 -0.62 15.71
CA TYR A 46 -9.21 -1.72 15.69
C TYR A 46 -9.57 -2.79 14.64
N LYS A 47 -10.87 -3.12 14.55
CA LYS A 47 -11.42 -4.11 13.62
C LYS A 47 -11.20 -3.76 12.14
N ASP A 48 -11.00 -2.49 11.82
CA ASP A 48 -10.71 -2.08 10.44
C ASP A 48 -9.25 -2.37 10.07
N ILE A 49 -8.33 -2.18 11.02
CA ILE A 49 -6.92 -2.53 10.83
C ILE A 49 -6.69 -4.03 10.93
N GLU A 50 -7.43 -4.74 11.78
CA GLU A 50 -7.39 -6.19 11.90
C GLU A 50 -7.54 -6.89 10.53
N LYS A 51 -8.38 -6.33 9.63
CA LYS A 51 -8.57 -6.83 8.25
C LYS A 51 -7.37 -6.61 7.32
N LEU A 52 -6.43 -5.75 7.71
CA LEU A 52 -5.22 -5.44 6.95
C LEU A 52 -4.04 -6.33 7.38
N ILE A 53 -4.16 -7.00 8.52
CA ILE A 53 -3.13 -7.86 9.09
C ILE A 53 -3.34 -9.25 8.53
N ASP A 54 -2.24 -9.92 8.19
CA ASP A 54 -2.27 -11.30 7.75
C ASP A 54 -2.71 -12.21 8.92
N ASP A 55 -3.57 -13.19 8.63
CA ASP A 55 -4.15 -14.07 9.65
C ASP A 55 -3.07 -14.78 10.49
N GLU A 56 -1.88 -15.05 9.92
CA GLU A 56 -0.75 -15.66 10.64
C GLU A 56 -0.12 -14.72 11.69
N TYR A 57 -0.36 -13.41 11.58
CA TYR A 57 0.24 -12.35 12.40
C TYR A 57 -0.78 -11.57 13.25
N ILE A 58 -2.06 -11.95 13.20
CA ILE A 58 -3.13 -11.23 13.91
C ILE A 58 -2.89 -11.17 15.43
N ASP A 59 -2.33 -12.24 16.00
CA ASP A 59 -2.02 -12.32 17.44
C ASP A 59 -0.82 -11.46 17.85
N HIS A 60 -0.03 -10.96 16.88
CA HIS A 60 1.15 -10.12 17.12
C HIS A 60 0.82 -8.62 17.16
N PHE A 61 -0.42 -8.24 16.86
CA PHE A 61 -0.86 -6.85 16.89
C PHE A 61 -2.04 -6.69 17.83
N SER A 62 -1.86 -5.89 18.89
CA SER A 62 -2.89 -5.71 19.91
C SER A 62 -3.68 -4.41 19.71
N GLU A 63 -4.82 -4.31 20.41
CA GLU A 63 -5.57 -3.05 20.49
C GLU A 63 -4.73 -1.91 21.11
N THR A 64 -3.72 -2.25 21.92
CA THR A 64 -2.79 -1.26 22.48
C THR A 64 -1.87 -0.71 21.39
N ASP A 65 -1.37 -1.57 20.50
CA ASP A 65 -0.53 -1.17 19.36
C ASP A 65 -1.32 -0.29 18.39
N PHE A 66 -2.60 -0.60 18.18
CA PHE A 66 -3.51 0.27 17.42
C PHE A 66 -3.66 1.65 18.04
N LYS A 67 -3.89 1.74 19.36
CA LYS A 67 -4.00 3.05 20.04
C LYS A 67 -2.71 3.85 19.91
N LEU A 68 -1.56 3.20 20.08
CA LEU A 68 -0.26 3.84 19.91
C LEU A 68 -0.08 4.36 18.47
N LEU A 69 -0.44 3.54 17.47
CA LEU A 69 -0.38 3.93 16.07
C LEU A 69 -1.27 5.15 15.79
N ARG A 70 -2.52 5.16 16.28
CA ARG A 70 -3.43 6.30 16.13
C ARG A 70 -2.91 7.55 16.80
N ASP A 71 -2.41 7.44 18.03
CA ASP A 71 -1.85 8.57 18.76
C ASP A 71 -0.66 9.23 18.03
N ILE A 72 0.11 8.45 17.26
CA ILE A 72 1.21 8.97 16.42
C ILE A 72 0.64 9.64 15.17
N MET A 73 -0.25 8.94 14.44
CA MET A 73 -0.81 9.42 13.17
C MET A 73 -1.70 10.65 13.32
N ASP A 74 -2.39 10.80 14.46
CA ASP A 74 -3.25 11.96 14.73
C ASP A 74 -2.46 13.22 15.11
N LYS A 75 -1.23 13.05 15.62
CA LYS A 75 -0.38 14.18 16.01
C LYS A 75 0.40 14.73 14.84
N ASP A 76 0.99 13.84 14.03
CA ASP A 76 1.94 14.22 12.99
C ASP A 76 1.68 13.48 11.68
N SER A 77 1.75 14.23 10.58
CA SER A 77 1.83 13.63 9.24
C SER A 77 3.25 13.11 9.01
N PRO A 78 3.43 11.94 8.34
CA PRO A 78 4.75 11.42 8.07
C PRO A 78 5.53 12.36 7.14
N ASN A 79 6.81 12.60 7.45
CA ASN A 79 7.72 13.35 6.59
C ASN A 79 7.99 12.65 5.24
N GLY A 80 7.70 11.36 5.16
CA GLY A 80 7.77 10.58 3.93
C GLY A 80 7.33 9.14 4.15
N ILE A 81 6.88 8.51 3.06
CA ILE A 81 6.52 7.09 3.03
C ILE A 81 7.63 6.37 2.25
N ASN A 82 8.22 5.33 2.85
CA ASN A 82 9.25 4.53 2.20
C ASN A 82 8.75 3.09 2.08
N GLU A 83 9.08 2.44 0.97
CA GLU A 83 8.78 1.02 0.76
C GLU A 83 10.08 0.23 0.64
N TYR A 84 10.15 -0.90 1.35
CA TYR A 84 11.32 -1.77 1.36
C TYR A 84 10.92 -3.20 1.02
N SER A 85 11.83 -3.93 0.37
CA SER A 85 11.76 -5.37 0.25
C SER A 85 13.04 -5.96 0.83
N ILE A 86 12.88 -6.97 1.67
CA ILE A 86 13.98 -7.69 2.31
C ILE A 86 13.99 -9.09 1.72
N PHE A 87 15.15 -9.51 1.21
CA PHE A 87 15.36 -10.85 0.69
C PHE A 87 16.40 -11.54 1.55
N GLU A 88 16.00 -12.60 2.25
CA GLU A 88 16.87 -13.45 3.03
C GLU A 88 17.44 -14.58 2.17
N TYR A 89 18.76 -14.70 2.19
CA TYR A 89 19.53 -15.82 1.68
C TYR A 89 20.34 -16.41 2.84
N ASN A 90 20.82 -17.65 2.69
CA ASN A 90 21.48 -18.43 3.75
C ASN A 90 22.40 -17.62 4.70
N ASP A 91 23.29 -16.79 4.15
CA ASP A 91 24.28 -16.00 4.91
C ASP A 91 24.15 -14.49 4.66
N LYS A 92 23.16 -14.03 3.88
CA LYS A 92 23.09 -12.64 3.40
C LYS A 92 21.66 -12.16 3.29
N TRP A 93 21.45 -10.92 3.68
CA TRP A 93 20.17 -10.25 3.50
C TRP A 93 20.34 -9.08 2.54
N ILE A 94 19.42 -8.94 1.60
CA ILE A 94 19.41 -7.82 0.65
C ILE A 94 18.21 -6.93 0.98
N LEU A 95 18.49 -5.68 1.34
CA LEU A 95 17.51 -4.63 1.53
C LEU A 95 17.40 -3.79 0.26
N ILE A 96 16.23 -3.79 -0.37
CA ILE A 96 15.93 -2.97 -1.53
C ILE A 96 14.96 -1.87 -1.12
N LYS A 97 15.37 -0.60 -1.27
CA LYS A 97 14.48 0.54 -1.15
C LYS A 97 13.83 0.79 -2.50
N LYS A 98 12.50 0.88 -2.53
CA LYS A 98 11.71 1.12 -3.73
C LYS A 98 10.97 2.45 -3.63
N SER A 99 10.57 3.00 -4.78
CA SER A 99 9.59 4.08 -4.79
C SER A 99 8.25 3.57 -4.27
N PRO A 100 7.57 4.32 -3.39
CA PRO A 100 6.26 3.92 -2.89
C PRO A 100 5.19 4.12 -3.97
N GLY A 101 4.19 3.25 -4.03
CA GLY A 101 3.03 3.39 -4.92
C GLY A 101 3.07 2.48 -6.15
N THR A 102 2.55 2.97 -7.28
CA THR A 102 2.32 2.18 -8.51
C THR A 102 3.60 1.82 -9.24
N GLU A 103 4.60 2.70 -9.22
CA GLU A 103 5.89 2.45 -9.84
C GLU A 103 6.82 1.80 -8.82
N ASN A 104 7.22 0.55 -9.04
CA ASN A 104 8.16 -0.19 -8.19
C ASN A 104 9.62 0.05 -8.62
N ASN A 105 10.00 1.31 -8.80
CA ASN A 105 11.36 1.65 -9.20
C ASN A 105 12.34 1.41 -8.05
N ILE A 106 13.49 0.80 -8.34
CA ILE A 106 14.55 0.60 -7.36
C ILE A 106 15.23 1.94 -7.10
N LEU A 107 15.19 2.41 -5.85
CA LEU A 107 15.86 3.63 -5.41
C LEU A 107 17.23 3.33 -4.81
N ASN A 108 17.37 2.20 -4.10
CA ASN A 108 18.63 1.78 -3.51
C ASN A 108 18.66 0.27 -3.26
N ILE A 109 19.86 -0.32 -3.28
CA ILE A 109 20.11 -1.72 -2.92
C ILE A 109 21.25 -1.74 -1.91
N LYS A 110 21.04 -2.46 -0.81
CA LYS A 110 22.05 -2.67 0.22
C LYS A 110 22.13 -4.15 0.59
N VAL A 111 23.34 -4.70 0.64
CA VAL A 111 23.59 -6.01 1.26
C VAL A 111 23.91 -5.75 2.72
N LEU A 112 23.17 -6.39 3.61
CA LEU A 112 23.35 -6.26 5.06
C LEU A 112 24.44 -7.21 5.53
N ASP A 113 25.26 -6.73 6.44
CA ASP A 113 26.23 -7.50 7.21
C ASP A 113 25.60 -8.09 8.49
N GLU A 114 26.31 -9.00 9.16
CA GLU A 114 25.75 -9.80 10.27
C GLU A 114 25.18 -8.94 11.41
N ASP A 115 25.85 -7.83 11.76
CA ASP A 115 25.39 -6.92 12.81
C ASP A 115 24.09 -6.19 12.41
N GLU A 116 23.96 -5.79 11.14
CA GLU A 116 22.75 -5.16 10.61
C GLU A 116 21.59 -6.15 10.52
N ILE A 117 21.86 -7.40 10.14
CA ILE A 117 20.87 -8.49 10.14
C ILE A 117 20.35 -8.73 11.56
N LYS A 118 21.23 -8.74 12.56
CA LYS A 118 20.84 -8.92 13.96
C LYS A 118 19.95 -7.79 14.46
N SER A 119 20.23 -6.55 14.06
CA SER A 119 19.36 -5.41 14.39
C SER A 119 18.00 -5.50 13.69
N LEU A 120 17.95 -6.00 12.45
CA LEU A 120 16.72 -6.08 11.67
C LEU A 120 15.82 -7.24 12.14
N SER A 121 16.41 -8.38 12.47
CA SER A 121 15.70 -9.57 12.97
C SER A 121 15.01 -9.35 14.32
N GLN A 122 15.49 -8.41 15.14
CA GLN A 122 14.80 -7.98 16.36
C GLN A 122 13.49 -7.21 16.09
N PHE A 123 13.33 -6.67 14.88
CA PHE A 123 12.13 -5.97 14.45
C PHE A 123 11.13 -6.88 13.72
N LEU A 124 11.57 -8.06 13.26
CA LEU A 124 10.78 -8.98 12.43
C LEU A 124 10.26 -10.21 13.20
N ASN A 125 10.79 -10.46 14.41
CA ASN A 125 10.36 -11.51 15.33
C ASN A 125 9.65 -10.89 16.53
#